data_AF-A0A936KTA1-F1
#
_entry.id   AF-A0A936KTA1-F1
#
_cell.length_a   1.000
_cell.length_b   1.000
_cell.length_c   1.000
_cell.angle_alpha   90.00
_cell.angle_beta   90.00
_cell.angle_gamma   90.00
#
_symmetry.space_group_name_H-M   'P 1'
#
loop_
_entity.id
_entity.type
_entity.pdbx_description
1 polymer ?
#
loop_
_entity_poly.entity_id
_entity_poly.type
_entity_poly.pdbx_seq_one_letter_code
_entity_poly.pdbx_strand_id
1 'polypeptide(L)'
;MSEEKPASSINAIIKSITDITASVAAVMGYVQGIFKLVDTPYPNTISLATILFTSAAVVGARWGKIHEKKKKPARNEKNNKTGVKPSLLQRMTEPFKESKQDPYLLSLTRRRAEAGFIAAVTVFTLGWSGFNISGVVTELATDPDKICSYAEGRNNLLIYVANVQEIGEQKLLVADRIYEALVDNQEGNQFDVCRLKETFEVSTAALTKAKVDGVDIILWGRKDTEFEIHLETPLFSDPDRIIYTADAEVTETREFMITEPLNIAYIVEFTLSEVLVLKDRVPEAQIRLRESIYRAEAEAIRNPRMALKPEDLAEGHYLLGLFYAPHFSSAPNEEKAIEEYSAAIDIDKNMYVARLNRGFLLLDMGRIEEAKADFDYLIENENPFKGMACANRATLQTDPDLIMSDLDCAVQFDPQDGYYFRGIRYMDLGEYPNAIADLEKAVEYGTGGFDNYYFLGLAQLYAGENNAAMETFNTMFPLVEEVESRDAMIADLQERAKKDPEIKAVADEVIQTLQAIRIP
;
A
#
# COMPACT_ATOMS: atom_id res chain seq x y z
N MET A 1 -43.52 -60.91 -40.61
CA MET A 1 -43.44 -61.29 -39.19
C MET A 1 -41.99 -61.15 -38.78
N SER A 2 -41.65 -59.96 -38.28
CA SER A 2 -40.31 -59.56 -37.87
C SER A 2 -40.10 -59.96 -36.41
N GLU A 3 -39.17 -60.88 -36.15
CA GLU A 3 -38.64 -61.12 -34.81
C GLU A 3 -37.72 -59.95 -34.43
N GLU A 4 -38.23 -59.05 -33.60
CA GLU A 4 -37.39 -58.05 -32.92
C GLU A 4 -36.50 -58.76 -31.89
N LYS A 5 -35.18 -58.66 -32.11
CA LYS A 5 -34.16 -59.04 -31.13
C LYS A 5 -34.33 -58.19 -29.85
N PRO A 6 -34.15 -58.77 -28.65
CA PRO A 6 -34.22 -58.00 -27.42
C PRO A 6 -33.07 -56.99 -27.40
N ALA A 7 -33.43 -55.71 -27.31
CA ALA A 7 -32.50 -54.60 -27.18
C ALA A 7 -31.50 -54.88 -26.04
N SER A 8 -30.23 -54.71 -26.36
CA SER A 8 -29.10 -55.09 -25.50
C SER A 8 -29.12 -54.35 -24.17
N SER A 9 -28.63 -55.03 -23.12
CA SER A 9 -28.39 -54.54 -21.76
C SER A 9 -27.61 -53.22 -21.67
N ILE A 10 -26.97 -52.81 -22.76
CA ILE A 10 -26.25 -51.55 -22.90
C ILE A 10 -27.21 -50.36 -22.90
N ASN A 11 -28.41 -50.46 -23.51
CA ASN A 11 -29.37 -49.35 -23.54
C ASN A 11 -30.00 -49.07 -22.17
N ALA A 12 -30.14 -50.09 -21.30
CA ALA A 12 -30.62 -49.92 -19.93
C ALA A 12 -29.53 -49.32 -19.01
N ILE A 13 -28.26 -49.68 -19.24
CA ILE A 13 -27.11 -49.09 -18.55
C ILE A 13 -26.91 -47.63 -18.98
N ILE A 14 -27.02 -47.33 -20.28
CA ILE A 14 -26.97 -45.95 -20.80
C ILE A 14 -28.12 -45.13 -20.22
N LYS A 15 -29.34 -45.70 -20.14
CA LYS A 15 -30.51 -45.00 -19.55
C LYS A 15 -30.33 -44.69 -18.06
N SER A 16 -29.80 -45.63 -17.28
CA SER A 16 -29.44 -45.42 -15.87
C SER A 16 -28.31 -44.40 -15.69
N ILE A 17 -27.34 -44.36 -16.60
CA ILE A 17 -26.26 -43.36 -16.58
C ILE A 17 -26.80 -41.99 -16.96
N THR A 18 -27.72 -41.89 -17.94
CA THR A 18 -28.37 -40.62 -18.32
C THR A 18 -29.28 -40.06 -17.21
N ASP A 19 -29.93 -40.90 -16.41
CA ASP A 19 -30.76 -40.42 -15.28
C ASP A 19 -29.90 -39.95 -14.10
N ILE A 20 -28.71 -40.55 -13.91
CA ILE A 20 -27.71 -40.11 -12.93
C ILE A 20 -27.04 -38.81 -13.42
N THR A 21 -26.68 -38.70 -14.70
CA THR A 21 -26.11 -37.45 -15.24
C THR A 21 -27.15 -36.33 -15.31
N ALA A 22 -28.43 -36.62 -15.51
CA ALA A 22 -29.51 -35.62 -15.40
C ALA A 22 -29.70 -35.13 -13.95
N SER A 23 -29.55 -36.03 -12.96
CA SER A 23 -29.60 -35.66 -11.54
C SER A 23 -28.35 -34.87 -11.12
N VAL A 24 -27.17 -35.25 -11.62
CA VAL A 24 -25.91 -34.51 -11.41
C VAL A 24 -25.95 -33.16 -12.13
N ALA A 25 -26.52 -33.07 -13.34
CA ALA A 25 -26.71 -31.83 -14.06
C ALA A 25 -27.75 -30.92 -13.40
N ALA A 26 -28.81 -31.48 -12.79
CA ALA A 26 -29.77 -30.72 -12.00
C ALA A 26 -29.16 -30.19 -10.70
N VAL A 27 -28.31 -30.97 -10.02
CA VAL A 27 -27.55 -30.53 -8.85
C VAL A 27 -26.49 -29.49 -9.24
N MET A 28 -25.74 -29.71 -10.32
CA MET A 28 -24.79 -28.73 -10.87
C MET A 28 -25.48 -27.46 -11.34
N GLY A 29 -26.69 -27.55 -11.91
CA GLY A 29 -27.53 -26.41 -12.29
C GLY A 29 -28.13 -25.67 -11.09
N TYR A 30 -28.46 -26.38 -10.01
CA TYR A 30 -28.89 -25.78 -8.74
C TYR A 30 -27.73 -25.09 -8.01
N VAL A 31 -26.54 -25.69 -8.08
CA VAL A 31 -25.27 -25.13 -7.57
C VAL A 31 -24.86 -23.90 -8.39
N GLN A 32 -24.91 -23.97 -9.73
CA GLN A 32 -24.72 -22.81 -10.62
C GLN A 32 -25.79 -21.73 -10.42
N GLY A 33 -27.00 -22.11 -10.00
CA GLY A 33 -28.09 -21.18 -9.65
C GLY A 33 -27.92 -20.48 -8.30
N ILE A 34 -27.26 -21.12 -7.33
CA ILE A 34 -26.94 -20.51 -6.01
C ILE A 34 -25.74 -19.58 -6.12
N PHE A 35 -24.73 -19.91 -6.93
CA PHE A 35 -23.51 -19.11 -7.11
C PHE A 35 -23.68 -17.80 -7.91
N LYS A 36 -24.91 -17.35 -8.17
CA LYS A 36 -25.14 -16.08 -8.89
C LYS A 36 -26.10 -15.09 -8.23
N LEU A 37 -26.45 -15.23 -6.94
CA LEU A 37 -27.40 -14.26 -6.32
C LEU A 37 -27.23 -13.90 -4.83
N VAL A 38 -26.17 -14.32 -4.12
CA VAL A 38 -25.83 -13.73 -2.80
C VAL A 38 -24.32 -13.75 -2.61
N ASP A 39 -23.71 -12.58 -2.42
CA ASP A 39 -22.32 -12.46 -1.97
C ASP A 39 -22.21 -12.99 -0.54
N THR A 40 -21.49 -14.10 -0.36
CA THR A 40 -21.21 -14.67 0.97
C THR A 40 -19.71 -14.62 1.23
N PRO A 41 -19.25 -14.25 2.44
CA PRO A 41 -17.83 -14.19 2.75
C PRO A 41 -17.14 -15.57 2.90
N TYR A 42 -17.88 -16.68 2.82
CA TYR A 42 -17.35 -18.04 3.04
C TYR A 42 -17.72 -19.03 1.93
N PRO A 43 -17.30 -18.79 0.68
CA PRO A 43 -17.70 -19.60 -0.48
C PRO A 43 -17.21 -21.05 -0.40
N ASN A 44 -16.04 -21.30 0.21
CA ASN A 44 -15.49 -22.66 0.31
C ASN A 44 -16.18 -23.47 1.41
N THR A 45 -16.49 -22.84 2.55
CA THR A 45 -17.23 -23.46 3.66
C THR A 45 -18.64 -23.89 3.26
N ILE A 46 -19.37 -23.06 2.51
CA ILE A 46 -20.73 -23.39 2.03
C ILE A 46 -20.72 -24.52 1.01
N SER A 47 -19.71 -24.58 0.14
CA SER A 47 -19.54 -25.67 -0.83
C SER A 47 -19.37 -27.01 -0.12
N LEU A 48 -18.52 -27.06 0.92
CA LEU A 48 -18.31 -28.26 1.73
C LEU A 48 -19.56 -28.66 2.50
N ALA A 49 -20.24 -27.70 3.14
CA ALA A 49 -21.49 -27.93 3.86
C ALA A 49 -22.57 -28.49 2.92
N THR A 50 -22.69 -27.96 1.70
CA THR A 50 -23.67 -28.42 0.70
C THR A 50 -23.40 -29.87 0.28
N ILE A 51 -22.12 -30.24 0.05
CA ILE A 51 -21.73 -31.62 -0.27
C ILE A 51 -22.04 -32.56 0.91
N LEU A 52 -21.78 -32.14 2.14
CA LEU A 52 -22.05 -32.93 3.34
C LEU A 52 -23.56 -33.09 3.60
N PHE A 53 -24.34 -32.01 3.46
CA PHE A 53 -25.79 -32.03 3.64
C PHE A 53 -26.50 -32.85 2.56
N THR A 54 -26.10 -32.72 1.30
CA THR A 54 -26.67 -33.53 0.20
C THR A 54 -26.32 -35.01 0.38
N SER A 55 -25.09 -35.32 0.78
CA SER A 55 -24.68 -36.69 1.11
C SER A 55 -25.48 -37.26 2.29
N ALA A 56 -25.65 -36.48 3.37
CA ALA A 56 -26.42 -36.86 4.54
C ALA A 56 -27.92 -37.02 4.24
N ALA A 57 -28.49 -36.16 3.40
CA ALA A 57 -29.89 -36.24 2.98
C ALA A 57 -30.16 -37.49 2.12
N VAL A 58 -29.24 -37.84 1.21
CA VAL A 58 -29.30 -39.07 0.41
C VAL A 58 -29.23 -40.32 1.30
N VAL A 59 -28.33 -40.31 2.30
CA VAL A 59 -28.20 -41.40 3.27
C VAL A 59 -29.45 -41.49 4.16
N GLY A 60 -29.92 -40.38 4.72
CA GLY A 60 -31.07 -40.30 5.62
C GLY A 60 -32.39 -40.69 4.96
N ALA A 61 -32.67 -40.16 3.75
CA ALA A 61 -33.88 -40.49 2.98
C ALA A 61 -33.96 -41.98 2.61
N ARG A 62 -32.81 -42.66 2.50
CA ARG A 62 -32.76 -44.11 2.23
C ARG A 62 -32.68 -44.96 3.49
N TRP A 63 -32.21 -44.45 4.62
CA TRP A 63 -32.01 -45.20 5.86
C TRP A 63 -33.30 -45.79 6.43
N GLY A 64 -34.41 -45.03 6.39
CA GLY A 64 -35.73 -45.49 6.85
C GLY A 64 -36.24 -46.74 6.13
N LYS A 65 -35.85 -46.95 4.87
CA LYS A 65 -36.22 -48.13 4.07
C LYS A 65 -35.31 -49.35 4.26
N ILE A 66 -34.27 -49.23 5.10
CA ILE A 66 -33.32 -50.33 5.37
C ILE A 66 -33.85 -51.27 6.47
N HIS A 67 -34.71 -50.80 7.37
CA HIS A 67 -35.16 -51.54 8.56
C HIS A 67 -36.43 -52.39 8.40
N GLU A 68 -37.16 -52.30 7.28
CA GLU A 68 -38.33 -53.14 7.06
C GLU A 68 -37.93 -54.62 6.80
N LYS A 69 -38.14 -55.47 7.82
CA LYS A 69 -37.99 -56.92 7.68
C LYS A 69 -39.20 -57.50 6.91
N LYS A 70 -38.92 -58.29 5.86
CA LYS A 70 -39.93 -59.10 5.15
C LYS A 70 -40.83 -59.88 6.13
N LYS A 71 -42.15 -59.72 6.03
CA LYS A 71 -43.07 -60.80 6.44
C LYS A 71 -42.84 -61.98 5.50
N LYS A 72 -42.52 -63.16 6.05
CA LYS A 72 -42.29 -64.38 5.26
C LYS A 72 -43.59 -64.76 4.52
N PRO A 73 -43.56 -65.00 3.20
CA PRO A 73 -44.71 -65.60 2.52
C PRO A 73 -44.83 -67.09 2.92
N ALA A 74 -46.07 -67.57 2.96
CA ALA A 74 -46.40 -68.95 3.29
C ALA A 74 -45.76 -69.93 2.30
N ARG A 75 -45.24 -71.03 2.85
CA ARG A 75 -44.47 -72.07 2.18
C ARG A 75 -45.39 -72.86 1.25
N ASN A 76 -45.19 -72.77 -0.06
CA ASN A 76 -45.46 -73.84 -1.02
C ASN A 76 -44.81 -73.53 -2.37
N GLU A 77 -43.64 -74.12 -2.60
CA GLU A 77 -43.30 -74.75 -3.88
C GLU A 77 -41.98 -75.51 -3.70
N LYS A 78 -42.08 -76.84 -3.77
CA LYS A 78 -40.94 -77.72 -3.99
C LYS A 78 -40.50 -77.49 -5.44
N ASN A 79 -39.25 -77.09 -5.68
CA ASN A 79 -38.57 -77.43 -6.91
C ASN A 79 -37.04 -77.47 -6.77
N ASN A 80 -36.49 -78.43 -7.52
CA ASN A 80 -35.15 -79.00 -7.44
C ASN A 80 -34.00 -78.00 -7.49
N LYS A 81 -33.03 -78.16 -6.59
CA LYS A 81 -31.69 -77.56 -6.70
C LYS A 81 -30.75 -78.54 -7.38
N THR A 82 -30.50 -78.37 -8.68
CA THR A 82 -29.25 -78.84 -9.32
C THR A 82 -28.25 -77.71 -9.29
N GLY A 83 -27.12 -77.94 -8.61
CA GLY A 83 -26.11 -76.93 -8.34
C GLY A 83 -25.19 -76.68 -9.53
N VAL A 84 -25.19 -75.44 -10.01
CA VAL A 84 -24.03 -74.81 -10.66
C VAL A 84 -23.78 -73.50 -9.92
N LYS A 85 -22.58 -73.32 -9.36
CA LYS A 85 -22.21 -72.06 -8.70
C LYS A 85 -22.07 -70.97 -9.79
N PRO A 86 -22.75 -69.83 -9.67
CA PRO A 86 -22.68 -68.76 -10.66
C PRO A 86 -21.24 -68.22 -10.77
N SER A 87 -20.84 -67.82 -11.99
CA SER A 87 -19.51 -67.26 -12.28
C SER A 87 -19.29 -65.94 -11.54
N LEU A 88 -18.03 -65.53 -11.34
CA LEU A 88 -17.68 -64.27 -10.66
C LEU A 88 -18.39 -63.06 -11.28
N LEU A 89 -18.44 -63.01 -12.61
CA LEU A 89 -19.13 -61.97 -13.37
C LEU A 89 -20.65 -61.99 -13.15
N GLN A 90 -21.26 -63.18 -13.07
CA GLN A 90 -22.68 -63.32 -12.75
C GLN A 90 -23.01 -62.91 -11.31
N ARG A 91 -22.09 -63.11 -10.36
CA ARG A 91 -22.23 -62.65 -8.97
C ARG A 91 -22.02 -61.14 -8.85
N MET A 92 -21.15 -60.55 -9.65
CA MET A 92 -20.94 -59.09 -9.70
C MET A 92 -22.08 -58.34 -10.39
N THR A 93 -22.76 -58.98 -11.34
CA THR A 93 -23.89 -58.39 -12.08
C THR A 93 -25.26 -58.71 -11.48
N GLU A 94 -25.34 -59.71 -10.59
CA GLU A 94 -26.53 -60.05 -9.81
C GLU A 94 -27.19 -58.86 -9.08
N PRO A 95 -26.42 -57.95 -8.46
CA PRO A 95 -26.96 -56.72 -7.89
C PRO A 95 -27.71 -55.86 -8.90
N PHE A 96 -27.33 -55.87 -10.18
CA PHE A 96 -27.84 -54.95 -11.20
C PHE A 96 -28.97 -55.52 -12.06
N LYS A 97 -29.37 -56.77 -11.86
CA LYS A 97 -30.53 -57.36 -12.55
C LYS A 97 -31.84 -56.81 -11.97
N GLU A 98 -32.80 -56.48 -12.84
CA GLU A 98 -34.14 -56.07 -12.43
C GLU A 98 -34.87 -57.21 -11.70
N SER A 99 -35.36 -56.94 -10.49
CA SER A 99 -36.25 -57.84 -9.77
C SER A 99 -37.66 -57.71 -10.35
N LYS A 100 -38.21 -58.79 -10.92
CA LYS A 100 -39.59 -58.81 -11.44
C LYS A 100 -40.67 -58.83 -10.34
N GLN A 101 -40.31 -58.94 -9.06
CA GLN A 101 -41.26 -58.87 -7.95
C GLN A 101 -40.79 -57.85 -6.91
N ASP A 102 -41.65 -56.85 -6.68
CA ASP A 102 -41.53 -55.67 -5.82
C ASP A 102 -40.44 -54.63 -6.19
N PRO A 103 -40.81 -53.41 -6.63
CA PRO A 103 -39.87 -52.39 -7.08
C PRO A 103 -38.97 -51.80 -5.99
N TYR A 104 -39.09 -52.22 -4.72
CA TYR A 104 -38.34 -51.65 -3.59
C TYR A 104 -37.62 -52.66 -2.68
N LEU A 105 -37.35 -53.89 -3.14
CA LEU A 105 -36.57 -54.87 -2.37
C LEU A 105 -35.22 -55.19 -3.03
N LEU A 106 -34.30 -54.22 -3.01
CA LEU A 106 -32.90 -54.41 -3.39
C LEU A 106 -32.24 -55.47 -2.49
N SER A 107 -31.47 -56.40 -3.07
CA SER A 107 -30.71 -57.41 -2.32
C SER A 107 -29.66 -56.77 -1.39
N LEU A 108 -29.33 -57.42 -0.28
CA LEU A 108 -28.42 -56.90 0.73
C LEU A 108 -27.00 -56.63 0.15
N THR A 109 -26.60 -57.40 -0.86
CA THR A 109 -25.37 -57.19 -1.64
C THR A 109 -25.44 -55.94 -2.51
N ARG A 110 -26.57 -55.67 -3.18
CA ARG A 110 -26.75 -54.43 -3.95
C ARG A 110 -26.76 -53.20 -3.06
N ARG A 111 -27.40 -53.27 -1.89
CA ARG A 111 -27.40 -52.17 -0.90
C ARG A 111 -25.99 -51.82 -0.42
N ARG A 112 -25.15 -52.82 -0.19
CA ARG A 112 -23.74 -52.63 0.19
C ARG A 112 -22.89 -52.09 -0.96
N ALA A 113 -23.14 -52.54 -2.19
CA ALA A 113 -22.45 -52.05 -3.37
C ALA A 113 -22.81 -50.58 -3.67
N GLU A 114 -24.10 -50.22 -3.60
CA GLU A 114 -24.55 -48.84 -3.79
C GLU A 114 -24.03 -47.91 -2.68
N ALA A 115 -24.09 -48.33 -1.41
CA ALA A 115 -23.52 -47.55 -0.31
C ALA A 115 -22.00 -47.39 -0.43
N GLY A 116 -21.29 -48.45 -0.82
CA GLY A 116 -19.86 -48.41 -1.08
C GLY A 116 -19.50 -47.51 -2.26
N PHE A 117 -20.30 -47.51 -3.32
CA PHE A 117 -20.12 -46.64 -4.48
C PHE A 117 -20.38 -45.17 -4.12
N ILE A 118 -21.44 -44.86 -3.38
CA ILE A 118 -21.71 -43.50 -2.91
C ILE A 118 -20.57 -43.02 -2.00
N ALA A 119 -20.12 -43.83 -1.04
CA ALA A 119 -18.99 -43.47 -0.18
C ALA A 119 -17.71 -43.23 -1.00
N ALA A 120 -17.43 -44.08 -2.00
CA ALA A 120 -16.28 -43.91 -2.86
C ALA A 120 -16.39 -42.64 -3.73
N VAL A 121 -17.56 -42.33 -4.26
CA VAL A 121 -17.82 -41.10 -5.01
C VAL A 121 -17.68 -39.89 -4.09
N THR A 122 -18.22 -39.90 -2.87
CA THR A 122 -18.06 -38.80 -1.91
C THR A 122 -16.58 -38.57 -1.56
N VAL A 123 -15.82 -39.63 -1.27
CA VAL A 123 -14.39 -39.55 -0.99
C VAL A 123 -13.60 -39.08 -2.22
N PHE A 124 -13.94 -39.57 -3.40
CA PHE A 124 -13.32 -39.15 -4.65
C PHE A 124 -13.67 -37.70 -5.01
N THR A 125 -14.90 -37.24 -4.77
CA THR A 125 -15.27 -35.84 -4.99
C THR A 125 -14.58 -34.93 -3.98
N LEU A 126 -14.43 -35.35 -2.72
CA LEU A 126 -13.65 -34.61 -1.71
C LEU A 126 -12.16 -34.55 -2.09
N GLY A 127 -11.60 -35.60 -2.71
CA GLY A 127 -10.20 -35.64 -3.14
C GLY A 127 -9.91 -34.99 -4.51
N TRP A 128 -10.83 -35.08 -5.47
CA TRP A 128 -10.64 -34.63 -6.86
C TRP A 128 -11.08 -33.18 -7.10
N SER A 129 -12.02 -32.64 -6.32
CA SER A 129 -12.44 -31.23 -6.44
C SER A 129 -11.38 -30.23 -5.95
N GLY A 130 -10.21 -30.70 -5.52
CA GLY A 130 -9.10 -29.82 -5.17
C GLY A 130 -9.36 -28.96 -3.93
N PHE A 131 -10.22 -29.42 -3.00
CA PHE A 131 -10.44 -28.71 -1.74
C PHE A 131 -9.13 -28.54 -0.99
N ASN A 132 -8.65 -27.31 -0.93
CA ASN A 132 -7.55 -26.94 -0.07
C ASN A 132 -8.12 -26.93 1.36
N ILE A 133 -7.93 -28.02 2.10
CA ILE A 133 -8.33 -28.09 3.52
C ILE A 133 -7.69 -26.94 4.29
N SER A 134 -6.49 -26.48 3.89
CA SER A 134 -5.92 -25.25 4.41
C SER A 134 -6.84 -24.06 4.15
N GLY A 135 -7.37 -23.83 2.94
CA GLY A 135 -8.28 -22.72 2.65
C GLY A 135 -9.59 -22.72 3.46
N VAL A 136 -10.19 -23.88 3.71
CA VAL A 136 -11.37 -23.99 4.59
C VAL A 136 -11.00 -23.83 6.07
N VAL A 137 -9.86 -24.39 6.49
CA VAL A 137 -9.33 -24.18 7.84
C VAL A 137 -8.94 -22.73 8.04
N THR A 138 -8.40 -22.03 7.03
CA THR A 138 -8.10 -20.61 7.07
C THR A 138 -9.41 -19.82 7.16
N GLU A 139 -10.42 -20.08 6.33
CA GLU A 139 -11.77 -19.44 6.44
C GLU A 139 -12.43 -19.65 7.81
N LEU A 140 -12.25 -20.82 8.44
CA LEU A 140 -12.85 -21.18 9.74
C LEU A 140 -11.96 -20.81 10.95
N ALA A 141 -10.65 -20.71 10.78
CA ALA A 141 -9.67 -20.34 11.81
C ALA A 141 -9.35 -18.85 11.79
N THR A 142 -9.69 -18.13 10.71
CA THR A 142 -9.94 -16.69 10.77
C THR A 142 -11.18 -16.49 11.63
N ASP A 143 -10.95 -16.42 12.94
CA ASP A 143 -11.74 -15.52 13.75
C ASP A 143 -11.63 -14.15 13.07
N PRO A 144 -12.71 -13.59 12.49
CA PRO A 144 -12.66 -12.27 11.90
C PRO A 144 -12.35 -11.18 12.95
N ASP A 145 -12.21 -11.56 14.23
CA ASP A 145 -11.88 -10.71 15.37
C ASP A 145 -10.44 -10.89 15.88
N LYS A 146 -9.58 -11.72 15.26
CA LYS A 146 -8.12 -11.68 15.53
C LYS A 146 -7.43 -10.62 14.66
N ILE A 147 -7.81 -9.39 14.99
CA ILE A 147 -7.13 -8.14 14.69
C ILE A 147 -5.67 -8.29 15.09
N CYS A 148 -4.75 -7.92 14.21
CA CYS A 148 -3.32 -7.87 14.49
C CYS A 148 -3.09 -7.15 15.82
N SER A 149 -2.68 -7.88 16.86
CA SER A 149 -2.31 -7.27 18.11
C SER A 149 -0.96 -6.60 17.92
N TYR A 150 -0.90 -5.29 18.13
CA TYR A 150 0.36 -4.57 18.27
C TYR A 150 1.25 -5.30 19.27
N ALA A 151 2.41 -5.76 18.82
CA ALA A 151 3.46 -6.26 19.70
C ALA A 151 4.56 -5.20 19.77
N GLU A 152 4.86 -4.70 20.97
CA GLU A 152 6.04 -3.87 21.21
C GLU A 152 7.29 -4.65 20.76
N GLY A 153 8.18 -3.99 20.00
CA GLY A 153 9.40 -4.60 19.46
C GLY A 153 9.23 -5.35 18.13
N ARG A 154 8.24 -4.96 17.30
CA ARG A 154 8.11 -5.49 15.93
C ARG A 154 9.27 -5.03 15.03
N ASN A 155 9.77 -5.97 14.24
CA ASN A 155 10.75 -5.69 13.16
C ASN A 155 10.07 -5.46 11.80
N ASN A 156 8.80 -5.85 11.63
CA ASN A 156 8.04 -5.71 10.39
C ASN A 156 7.20 -4.43 10.41
N LEU A 157 7.05 -3.77 9.26
CA LEU A 157 6.13 -2.64 9.09
C LEU A 157 4.68 -3.13 9.13
N LEU A 158 3.75 -2.34 9.66
CA LEU A 158 2.36 -2.68 9.80
C LEU A 158 1.49 -1.85 8.84
N ILE A 159 0.78 -2.55 7.96
CA ILE A 159 -0.15 -1.96 6.98
C ILE A 159 -1.58 -2.32 7.39
N TYR A 160 -2.42 -1.32 7.62
CA TYR A 160 -3.85 -1.50 7.84
C TYR A 160 -4.63 -1.24 6.56
N VAL A 161 -5.56 -2.13 6.21
CA VAL A 161 -6.52 -1.93 5.13
C VAL A 161 -7.91 -1.82 5.74
N ALA A 162 -8.40 -0.60 5.85
CA ALA A 162 -9.70 -0.25 6.40
C ALA A 162 -10.84 -0.58 5.43
N ASN A 163 -12.06 -0.69 5.96
CA ASN A 163 -13.23 -0.83 5.12
C ASN A 163 -13.50 0.48 4.37
N VAL A 164 -13.90 0.36 3.11
CA VAL A 164 -14.29 1.50 2.30
C VAL A 164 -15.77 1.77 2.49
N GLN A 165 -16.13 3.03 2.71
CA GLN A 165 -17.53 3.44 2.81
C GLN A 165 -18.14 3.48 1.42
N GLU A 166 -18.98 2.50 1.07
CA GLU A 166 -19.55 2.37 -0.27
C GLU A 166 -21.00 2.91 -0.35
N ILE A 167 -21.22 3.97 -1.13
CA ILE A 167 -22.57 4.50 -1.42
C ILE A 167 -23.03 3.99 -2.80
N GLY A 168 -24.20 3.32 -2.84
CA GLY A 168 -24.80 2.76 -4.06
C GLY A 168 -25.20 1.28 -3.96
N GLU A 169 -25.90 0.75 -4.96
CA GLU A 169 -26.39 -0.65 -4.97
C GLU A 169 -25.29 -1.69 -5.29
N GLN A 170 -24.19 -1.28 -5.93
CA GLN A 170 -23.04 -2.16 -6.22
C GLN A 170 -21.95 -1.97 -5.18
N LYS A 171 -21.79 -3.00 -4.33
CA LYS A 171 -20.64 -3.10 -3.45
C LYS A 171 -19.44 -3.62 -4.24
N LEU A 172 -18.37 -2.84 -4.36
CA LEU A 172 -17.13 -3.32 -4.92
C LEU A 172 -16.20 -3.60 -3.77
N LEU A 173 -15.87 -4.87 -3.54
CA LEU A 173 -14.95 -5.35 -2.50
C LEU A 173 -13.50 -4.85 -2.72
N VAL A 174 -13.28 -3.55 -2.95
CA VAL A 174 -12.01 -2.93 -3.33
C VAL A 174 -11.00 -3.09 -2.20
N ALA A 175 -11.44 -2.78 -0.99
CA ALA A 175 -10.62 -2.92 0.20
C ALA A 175 -10.21 -4.39 0.43
N ASP A 176 -11.10 -5.35 0.15
CA ASP A 176 -10.76 -6.78 0.25
C ASP A 176 -9.74 -7.18 -0.83
N ARG A 177 -9.89 -6.68 -2.06
CA ARG A 177 -8.93 -6.98 -3.14
C ARG A 177 -7.55 -6.36 -2.91
N ILE A 178 -7.48 -5.15 -2.34
CA ILE A 178 -6.22 -4.52 -1.94
C ILE A 178 -5.57 -5.34 -0.83
N TYR A 179 -6.36 -5.72 0.19
CA TYR A 179 -5.90 -6.58 1.28
C TYR A 179 -5.35 -7.91 0.76
N GLU A 180 -6.10 -8.62 -0.08
CA GLU A 180 -5.68 -9.88 -0.69
C GLU A 180 -4.38 -9.72 -1.50
N ALA A 181 -4.30 -8.67 -2.34
CA ALA A 181 -3.11 -8.42 -3.15
C ALA A 181 -1.86 -8.09 -2.31
N LEU A 182 -2.01 -7.35 -1.21
CA LEU A 182 -0.91 -7.05 -0.29
C LEU A 182 -0.48 -8.29 0.49
N VAL A 183 -1.43 -9.10 0.96
CA VAL A 183 -1.16 -10.37 1.66
C VAL A 183 -0.43 -11.36 0.76
N ASP A 184 -0.84 -11.47 -0.52
CA ASP A 184 -0.15 -12.31 -1.51
C ASP A 184 1.31 -11.87 -1.74
N ASN A 185 1.62 -10.58 -1.53
CA ASN A 185 2.97 -10.02 -1.63
C ASN A 185 3.73 -9.99 -0.29
N GLN A 186 3.15 -10.50 0.80
CA GLN A 186 3.76 -10.43 2.14
C GLN A 186 4.96 -11.38 2.27
N GLU A 187 4.95 -12.54 1.60
CA GLU A 187 6.06 -13.49 1.69
C GLU A 187 7.37 -12.89 1.17
N GLY A 188 8.34 -12.73 2.08
CA GLY A 188 9.68 -12.21 1.75
C GLY A 188 9.80 -10.68 1.81
N ASN A 189 8.71 -9.96 2.08
CA ASN A 189 8.73 -8.52 2.30
C ASN A 189 8.39 -8.27 3.78
N GLN A 190 9.29 -7.62 4.52
CA GLN A 190 9.24 -7.47 5.99
C GLN A 190 8.13 -6.52 6.46
N PHE A 191 6.88 -6.83 6.12
CA PHE A 191 5.67 -6.12 6.52
C PHE A 191 4.54 -7.10 6.88
N ASP A 192 3.57 -6.63 7.64
CA ASP A 192 2.37 -7.36 8.04
C ASP A 192 1.13 -6.57 7.59
N VAL A 193 0.19 -7.25 6.95
CA VAL A 193 -1.05 -6.62 6.43
C VAL A 193 -2.23 -7.05 7.27
N CYS A 194 -3.01 -6.08 7.73
CA CYS A 194 -4.10 -6.30 8.66
C CYS A 194 -5.40 -5.66 8.17
N ARG A 195 -6.51 -6.36 8.38
CA ARG A 195 -7.84 -5.87 8.03
C ARG A 195 -8.40 -5.03 9.17
N LEU A 196 -8.84 -3.81 8.87
CA LEU A 196 -9.53 -2.95 9.83
C LEU A 196 -11.01 -2.83 9.43
N LYS A 197 -11.93 -3.24 10.31
CA LYS A 197 -13.37 -3.21 10.02
C LYS A 197 -13.97 -1.80 10.10
N GLU A 198 -13.26 -0.87 10.71
CA GLU A 198 -13.65 0.54 10.79
C GLU A 198 -13.68 1.17 9.39
N THR A 199 -14.63 2.07 9.19
CA THR A 199 -14.73 2.94 8.03
C THR A 199 -14.46 4.36 8.50
N PHE A 200 -13.69 5.12 7.73
CA PHE A 200 -13.42 6.52 8.05
C PHE A 200 -14.18 7.43 7.10
N GLU A 201 -14.66 8.56 7.65
CA GLU A 201 -15.35 9.59 6.86
C GLU A 201 -14.42 10.76 6.50
N VAL A 202 -13.32 10.93 7.23
CA VAL A 202 -12.35 12.02 7.10
C VAL A 202 -10.93 11.51 7.44
N SER A 203 -9.92 12.06 6.76
CA SER A 203 -8.50 11.69 6.93
C SER A 203 -7.99 11.80 8.34
N THR A 204 -8.36 12.86 9.06
CA THR A 204 -7.92 13.09 10.44
C THR A 204 -8.30 11.93 11.38
N ALA A 205 -9.41 11.23 11.12
CA ALA A 205 -9.84 10.11 11.93
C ALA A 205 -8.98 8.85 11.66
N ALA A 206 -8.64 8.60 10.40
CA ALA A 206 -7.75 7.50 10.01
C ALA A 206 -6.34 7.72 10.53
N LEU A 207 -5.80 8.92 10.36
CA LEU A 207 -4.51 9.38 10.90
C LEU A 207 -4.42 9.16 12.41
N THR A 208 -5.43 9.62 13.14
CA THR A 208 -5.49 9.46 14.60
C THR A 208 -5.47 7.99 14.99
N LYS A 209 -6.19 7.14 14.24
CA LYS A 209 -6.22 5.70 14.47
C LYS A 209 -4.86 5.06 14.19
N ALA A 210 -4.21 5.42 13.09
CA ALA A 210 -2.88 4.92 12.75
C ALA A 210 -1.85 5.27 13.83
N LYS A 211 -1.85 6.53 14.31
CA LYS A 211 -0.96 7.00 15.38
C LYS A 211 -1.21 6.29 16.72
N VAL A 212 -2.47 6.10 17.10
CA VAL A 212 -2.85 5.40 18.35
C VAL A 212 -2.47 3.92 18.32
N ASP A 213 -2.67 3.27 17.18
CA ASP A 213 -2.42 1.84 17.03
C ASP A 213 -0.97 1.52 16.63
N GLY A 214 -0.13 2.54 16.42
CA GLY A 214 1.26 2.38 15.97
C GLY A 214 1.37 1.67 14.62
N VAL A 215 0.56 2.13 13.66
CA VAL A 215 0.48 1.63 12.29
C VAL A 215 1.40 2.47 11.40
N ASP A 216 2.19 1.82 10.55
CA ASP A 216 3.11 2.53 9.65
C ASP A 216 2.40 3.07 8.41
N ILE A 217 1.40 2.32 7.91
CA ILE A 217 0.60 2.67 6.74
C ILE A 217 -0.86 2.31 6.96
N ILE A 218 -1.78 3.26 6.77
CA ILE A 218 -3.21 3.00 6.75
C ILE A 218 -3.79 3.28 5.37
N LEU A 219 -4.42 2.27 4.77
CA LEU A 219 -5.18 2.35 3.53
C LEU A 219 -6.66 2.42 3.87
N TRP A 220 -7.32 3.50 3.50
CA TRP A 220 -8.76 3.67 3.69
C TRP A 220 -9.36 4.46 2.55
N GLY A 221 -10.69 4.46 2.44
CA GLY A 221 -11.37 5.18 1.37
C GLY A 221 -12.87 5.33 1.53
N ARG A 222 -13.45 6.15 0.65
CA ARG A 222 -14.89 6.40 0.54
C ARG A 222 -15.32 6.37 -0.93
N LYS A 223 -16.58 6.03 -1.18
CA LYS A 223 -17.24 6.08 -2.49
C LYS A 223 -18.41 7.06 -2.40
N ASP A 224 -18.14 8.34 -2.65
CA ASP A 224 -19.19 9.35 -2.86
C ASP A 224 -19.55 9.41 -4.36
N THR A 225 -18.56 9.68 -5.21
CA THR A 225 -18.65 9.63 -6.68
C THR A 225 -17.43 8.94 -7.33
N GLU A 226 -16.29 8.90 -6.64
CA GLU A 226 -15.05 8.23 -7.02
C GLU A 226 -14.47 7.50 -5.78
N PHE A 227 -13.60 6.51 -5.98
CA PHE A 227 -12.86 5.88 -4.88
C PHE A 227 -11.66 6.75 -4.55
N GLU A 228 -11.48 7.15 -3.29
CA GLU A 228 -10.24 7.77 -2.76
C GLU A 228 -9.50 6.72 -1.92
N ILE A 229 -8.20 6.53 -2.14
CA ILE A 229 -7.36 5.73 -1.24
C ILE A 229 -6.30 6.63 -0.66
N HIS A 230 -6.23 6.63 0.66
CA HIS A 230 -5.24 7.38 1.39
C HIS A 230 -4.12 6.49 1.86
N LEU A 231 -2.90 7.03 1.75
CA LEU A 231 -1.66 6.35 2.08
C LEU A 231 -0.80 7.32 2.88
N GLU A 232 -0.35 6.87 4.04
CA GLU A 232 0.37 7.68 5.00
C GLU A 232 1.72 7.00 5.25
N THR A 233 2.83 7.69 4.99
CA THR A 233 4.18 7.13 5.15
C THR A 233 5.08 8.08 5.93
N PRO A 234 5.75 7.62 7.01
CA PRO A 234 6.58 8.50 7.85
C PRO A 234 7.90 8.98 7.20
N LEU A 235 8.35 8.33 6.12
CA LEU A 235 9.68 8.59 5.56
C LEU A 235 9.81 9.93 4.83
N PHE A 236 8.72 10.42 4.26
CA PHE A 236 8.68 11.71 3.55
C PHE A 236 8.15 12.82 4.46
N SER A 237 7.97 12.55 5.75
CA SER A 237 7.60 13.52 6.78
C SER A 237 8.70 13.73 7.81
N ASP A 238 9.90 13.16 7.59
CA ASP A 238 11.03 13.28 8.49
C ASP A 238 11.59 14.72 8.43
N PRO A 239 11.42 15.54 9.49
CA PRO A 239 11.94 16.90 9.53
C PRO A 239 13.46 16.94 9.37
N ASP A 240 14.15 15.83 9.69
CA ASP A 240 15.60 15.74 9.73
C ASP A 240 16.22 15.37 8.36
N ARG A 241 15.40 15.04 7.35
CA ARG A 241 15.86 14.79 5.97
C ARG A 241 15.68 16.01 5.07
N ILE A 242 16.16 17.19 5.49
CA ILE A 242 16.08 18.48 4.75
C ILE A 242 14.92 18.49 3.75
N ILE A 243 13.73 18.29 4.28
CA ILE A 243 12.52 18.60 3.56
C ILE A 243 12.43 20.09 3.79
N TYR A 244 12.76 20.90 2.78
CA TYR A 244 12.38 22.31 2.80
C TYR A 244 10.85 22.40 2.62
N THR A 245 10.11 21.88 3.57
CA THR A 245 8.68 22.12 3.78
C THR A 245 8.56 22.64 5.20
N ALA A 246 8.10 23.88 5.33
CA ALA A 246 7.54 24.33 6.59
C ALA A 246 6.44 23.35 7.04
N ASP A 247 6.45 23.06 8.33
CA ASP A 247 5.61 22.15 9.10
C ASP A 247 5.94 20.64 9.04
N ALA A 248 6.69 20.24 10.07
CA ALA A 248 6.79 18.89 10.59
C ALA A 248 5.41 18.31 10.96
N GLU A 249 5.25 16.99 10.76
CA GLU A 249 4.01 16.20 10.88
C GLU A 249 2.97 16.37 9.75
N VAL A 250 3.37 16.73 8.52
CA VAL A 250 2.49 16.44 7.37
C VAL A 250 2.59 14.96 7.05
N THR A 251 1.71 14.18 7.67
CA THR A 251 1.33 12.89 7.10
C THR A 251 0.61 13.23 5.80
N GLU A 252 1.32 13.10 4.67
CA GLU A 252 0.75 13.44 3.37
C GLU A 252 -0.38 12.45 3.10
N THR A 253 -1.61 12.94 3.18
CA THR A 253 -2.78 12.15 2.85
C THR A 253 -2.90 12.10 1.34
N ARG A 254 -2.47 11.00 0.72
CA ARG A 254 -2.61 10.80 -0.73
C ARG A 254 -4.05 10.52 -1.10
N GLU A 255 -4.50 10.90 -2.28
CA GLU A 255 -5.89 10.69 -2.72
C GLU A 255 -5.90 10.11 -4.13
N PHE A 256 -5.93 8.78 -4.25
CA PHE A 256 -6.09 8.15 -5.55
C PHE A 256 -7.56 8.18 -5.97
N MET A 257 -7.96 9.04 -6.90
CA MET A 257 -9.35 9.09 -7.37
C MET A 257 -9.58 8.17 -8.60
N ILE A 258 -10.14 6.96 -8.40
CA ILE A 258 -10.14 5.89 -9.44
C ILE A 258 -11.56 5.45 -9.85
N THR A 259 -11.81 5.26 -11.15
CA THR A 259 -13.07 4.69 -11.71
C THR A 259 -12.99 3.17 -11.96
N GLU A 260 -13.38 2.36 -10.97
CA GLU A 260 -13.62 0.88 -10.93
C GLU A 260 -12.61 -0.08 -11.61
N PRO A 261 -12.68 -1.40 -11.30
CA PRO A 261 -11.90 -2.10 -10.30
C PRO A 261 -10.42 -2.40 -10.72
N LEU A 262 -9.78 -1.55 -11.52
CA LEU A 262 -8.61 -1.89 -12.36
C LEU A 262 -7.26 -1.25 -12.02
N ASN A 263 -7.14 -0.38 -11.02
CA ASN A 263 -5.81 0.14 -10.60
C ASN A 263 -5.35 -0.35 -9.23
N ILE A 264 -5.97 -1.42 -8.70
CA ILE A 264 -5.50 -2.11 -7.48
C ILE A 264 -4.03 -2.51 -7.63
N ALA A 265 -3.62 -2.96 -8.81
CA ALA A 265 -2.22 -3.29 -9.07
C ALA A 265 -1.29 -2.07 -8.93
N TYR A 266 -1.73 -0.89 -9.42
CA TYR A 266 -0.95 0.34 -9.29
C TYR A 266 -0.82 0.76 -7.82
N ILE A 267 -1.95 0.85 -7.10
CA ILE A 267 -1.97 1.20 -5.68
C ILE A 267 -1.09 0.25 -4.88
N VAL A 268 -1.23 -1.07 -5.12
CA VAL A 268 -0.44 -2.09 -4.41
C VAL A 268 1.04 -1.91 -4.69
N GLU A 269 1.47 -1.80 -5.95
CA GLU A 269 2.89 -1.63 -6.25
C GLU A 269 3.43 -0.28 -5.78
N PHE A 270 2.61 0.78 -5.80
CA PHE A 270 2.94 2.09 -5.24
C PHE A 270 3.19 1.98 -3.74
N THR A 271 2.23 1.46 -2.97
CA THR A 271 2.37 1.23 -1.52
C THR A 271 3.56 0.31 -1.21
N LEU A 272 3.73 -0.79 -1.95
CA LEU A 272 4.87 -1.68 -1.76
C LEU A 272 6.20 -0.98 -2.03
N SER A 273 6.26 -0.07 -3.01
CA SER A 273 7.48 0.69 -3.27
C SER A 273 7.88 1.56 -2.08
N GLU A 274 6.92 2.22 -1.42
CA GLU A 274 7.19 3.02 -0.22
C GLU A 274 7.61 2.15 0.97
N VAL A 275 6.96 1.01 1.16
CA VAL A 275 7.34 0.01 2.17
C VAL A 275 8.78 -0.47 1.95
N LEU A 276 9.21 -0.62 0.70
CA LEU A 276 10.58 -1.01 0.39
C LEU A 276 11.58 0.10 0.71
N VAL A 277 11.24 1.37 0.46
CA VAL A 277 12.09 2.49 0.89
C VAL A 277 12.19 2.57 2.42
N LEU A 278 11.09 2.35 3.15
CA LEU A 278 11.05 2.23 4.62
C LEU A 278 11.99 1.15 5.16
N LYS A 279 12.34 0.16 4.33
CA LYS A 279 13.27 -0.92 4.65
C LYS A 279 14.65 -0.76 4.02
N ASP A 280 14.98 0.43 3.51
CA ASP A 280 16.24 0.74 2.81
C ASP A 280 16.48 -0.16 1.58
N ARG A 281 15.41 -0.65 0.95
CA ARG A 281 15.44 -1.46 -0.29
C ARG A 281 15.13 -0.58 -1.50
N VAL A 282 15.75 0.60 -1.56
CA VAL A 282 15.49 1.63 -2.58
C VAL A 282 15.64 1.12 -4.03
N PRO A 283 16.65 0.31 -4.40
CA PRO A 283 16.75 -0.21 -5.78
C PRO A 283 15.56 -1.08 -6.19
N GLU A 284 14.97 -1.81 -5.25
CA GLU A 284 13.80 -2.66 -5.51
C GLU A 284 12.54 -1.82 -5.64
N ALA A 285 12.40 -0.78 -4.80
CA ALA A 285 11.33 0.21 -4.89
C ALA A 285 11.31 0.90 -6.26
N GLN A 286 12.47 1.37 -6.72
CA GLN A 286 12.64 2.00 -8.04
C GLN A 286 12.17 1.09 -9.18
N ILE A 287 12.56 -0.20 -9.15
CA ILE A 287 12.18 -1.16 -10.20
C ILE A 287 10.67 -1.36 -10.21
N ARG A 288 10.07 -1.61 -9.05
CA ARG A 288 8.62 -1.87 -8.92
C ARG A 288 7.79 -0.66 -9.33
N LEU A 289 8.10 0.51 -8.80
CA LEU A 289 7.35 1.72 -9.09
C LEU A 289 7.45 2.07 -10.58
N ARG A 290 8.65 2.02 -11.17
CA ARG A 290 8.85 2.22 -12.61
C ARG A 290 8.05 1.24 -13.45
N GLU A 291 8.04 -0.05 -13.09
CA GLU A 291 7.21 -1.03 -13.80
C GLU A 291 5.72 -0.76 -13.67
N SER A 292 5.28 -0.31 -12.50
CA SER A 292 3.89 0.06 -12.22
C SER A 292 3.45 1.24 -13.09
N ILE A 293 4.24 2.31 -13.12
CA ILE A 293 4.03 3.51 -13.95
C ILE A 293 3.98 3.12 -15.43
N TYR A 294 4.99 2.38 -15.92
CA TYR A 294 5.04 1.93 -17.31
C TYR A 294 3.79 1.14 -17.73
N ARG A 295 3.28 0.27 -16.83
CA ARG A 295 2.05 -0.49 -17.08
C ARG A 295 0.83 0.43 -17.12
N ALA A 296 0.75 1.41 -16.23
CA ALA A 296 -0.34 2.38 -16.19
C ALA A 296 -0.38 3.25 -17.45
N GLU A 297 0.77 3.77 -17.90
CA GLU A 297 0.90 4.52 -19.16
C GLU A 297 0.49 3.66 -20.37
N ALA A 298 0.96 2.41 -20.42
CA ALA A 298 0.61 1.50 -21.50
C ALA A 298 -0.89 1.17 -21.53
N GLU A 299 -1.53 1.04 -20.35
CA GLU A 299 -2.97 0.81 -20.26
C GLU A 299 -3.77 2.06 -20.65
N ALA A 300 -3.31 3.26 -20.29
CA ALA A 300 -3.94 4.51 -20.71
C ALA A 300 -4.01 4.64 -22.24
N ILE A 301 -3.00 4.17 -22.96
CA ILE A 301 -3.00 4.11 -24.43
C ILE A 301 -4.00 3.07 -24.96
N ARG A 302 -4.08 1.89 -24.32
CA ARG A 302 -4.92 0.78 -24.77
C ARG A 302 -6.41 1.02 -24.49
N ASN A 303 -6.71 1.56 -23.32
CA ASN A 303 -8.06 1.79 -22.85
C ASN A 303 -8.12 3.11 -22.05
N PRO A 304 -8.34 4.26 -22.73
CA PRO A 304 -8.38 5.56 -22.08
C PRO A 304 -9.45 5.71 -20.99
N ARG A 305 -10.47 4.84 -20.98
CA ARG A 305 -11.51 4.82 -19.94
C ARG A 305 -11.05 4.17 -18.64
N MET A 306 -9.92 3.46 -18.67
CA MET A 306 -9.28 2.81 -17.51
C MET A 306 -7.95 3.47 -17.15
N ALA A 307 -7.59 4.58 -17.80
CA ALA A 307 -6.38 5.33 -17.49
C ALA A 307 -6.43 5.84 -16.04
N LEU A 308 -5.28 5.85 -15.36
CA LEU A 308 -5.10 6.64 -14.15
C LEU A 308 -5.43 8.10 -14.43
N LYS A 309 -5.83 8.82 -13.39
CA LYS A 309 -5.87 10.27 -13.50
C LYS A 309 -4.47 10.80 -13.79
N PRO A 310 -4.33 11.84 -14.63
CA PRO A 310 -3.03 12.45 -14.88
C PRO A 310 -2.29 12.82 -13.59
N GLU A 311 -3.02 13.30 -12.59
CA GLU A 311 -2.47 13.70 -11.30
C GLU A 311 -1.83 12.50 -10.55
N ASP A 312 -2.51 11.36 -10.47
CA ASP A 312 -1.98 10.13 -9.85
C ASP A 312 -0.73 9.60 -10.57
N LEU A 313 -0.68 9.75 -11.89
CA LEU A 313 0.45 9.33 -12.71
C LEU A 313 1.64 10.29 -12.55
N ALA A 314 1.38 11.60 -12.51
CA ALA A 314 2.40 12.61 -12.24
C ALA A 314 3.04 12.39 -10.87
N GLU A 315 2.24 12.04 -9.86
CA GLU A 315 2.73 11.70 -8.52
C GLU A 315 3.62 10.46 -8.53
N GLY A 316 3.25 9.42 -9.28
CA GLY A 316 4.10 8.24 -9.49
C GLY A 316 5.49 8.62 -10.02
N HIS A 317 5.55 9.47 -11.05
CA HIS A 317 6.81 9.96 -11.59
C HIS A 317 7.57 10.83 -10.58
N TYR A 318 6.88 11.72 -9.85
CA TYR A 318 7.51 12.53 -8.79
C TYR A 318 8.17 11.65 -7.73
N LEU A 319 7.46 10.64 -7.23
CA LEU A 319 7.96 9.69 -6.24
C LEU A 319 9.14 8.87 -6.77
N LEU A 320 9.08 8.43 -8.03
CA LEU A 320 10.20 7.74 -8.66
C LEU A 320 11.42 8.65 -8.80
N GLY A 321 11.20 9.94 -9.09
CA GLY A 321 12.24 10.97 -9.08
C GLY A 321 12.90 11.13 -7.72
N LEU A 322 12.10 11.16 -6.64
CA LEU A 322 12.61 11.14 -5.27
C LEU A 322 13.49 9.91 -5.03
N PHE A 323 13.06 8.70 -5.44
CA PHE A 323 13.84 7.48 -5.22
C PHE A 323 15.20 7.49 -5.94
N TYR A 324 15.38 8.33 -6.94
CA TYR A 324 16.66 8.54 -7.63
C TYR A 324 17.48 9.70 -7.04
N ALA A 325 16.89 10.63 -6.30
CA ALA A 325 17.59 11.83 -5.84
C ALA A 325 18.59 11.53 -4.69
N PRO A 326 19.74 12.24 -4.62
CA PRO A 326 20.79 12.06 -3.60
C PRO A 326 20.32 12.06 -2.15
N HIS A 327 19.38 12.94 -1.83
CA HIS A 327 18.88 13.10 -0.46
C HIS A 327 18.01 11.91 0.02
N PHE A 328 17.44 11.15 -0.91
CA PHE A 328 16.45 10.12 -0.59
C PHE A 328 16.94 8.70 -0.91
N SER A 329 18.08 8.57 -1.59
CA SER A 329 18.56 7.31 -2.15
C SER A 329 20.00 7.02 -1.73
N SER A 330 20.23 5.80 -1.24
CA SER A 330 21.58 5.27 -1.00
C SER A 330 22.34 4.91 -2.29
N ALA A 331 21.65 4.92 -3.44
CA ALA A 331 22.22 4.70 -4.77
C ALA A 331 21.64 5.71 -5.78
N PRO A 332 21.99 7.01 -5.66
CA PRO A 332 21.32 8.06 -6.40
C PRO A 332 21.71 8.09 -7.88
N ASN A 333 20.83 8.68 -8.68
CA ASN A 333 21.02 8.97 -10.09
C ASN A 333 20.31 10.29 -10.42
N GLU A 334 21.04 11.39 -10.35
CA GLU A 334 20.50 12.75 -10.47
C GLU A 334 19.83 12.99 -11.83
N GLU A 335 20.42 12.50 -12.92
CA GLU A 335 19.81 12.64 -14.26
C GLU A 335 18.47 11.91 -14.36
N LYS A 336 18.35 10.71 -13.80
CA LYS A 336 17.06 10.01 -13.75
C LYS A 336 16.05 10.74 -12.86
N ALA A 337 16.49 11.28 -11.73
CA ALA A 337 15.61 12.09 -10.90
C ALA A 337 15.05 13.30 -11.68
N ILE A 338 15.90 13.99 -12.44
CA ILE A 338 15.49 15.09 -13.34
C ILE A 338 14.52 14.60 -14.42
N GLU A 339 14.79 13.45 -15.07
CA GLU A 339 13.91 12.86 -16.08
C GLU A 339 12.50 12.60 -15.51
N GLU A 340 12.43 11.97 -14.34
CA GLU A 340 11.16 11.61 -13.70
C GLU A 340 10.43 12.86 -13.14
N TYR A 341 11.13 13.82 -12.55
CA TYR A 341 10.52 15.12 -12.20
C TYR A 341 9.99 15.86 -13.43
N SER A 342 10.71 15.78 -14.56
CA SER A 342 10.25 16.39 -15.81
C SER A 342 8.99 15.71 -16.33
N ALA A 343 8.94 14.37 -16.29
CA ALA A 343 7.73 13.63 -16.65
C ALA A 343 6.54 14.01 -15.76
N ALA A 344 6.75 14.14 -14.45
CA ALA A 344 5.71 14.60 -13.53
C ALA A 344 5.19 16.00 -13.90
N ILE A 345 6.08 16.95 -14.18
CA ILE A 345 5.75 18.34 -14.55
C ILE A 345 5.06 18.41 -15.92
N ASP A 346 5.43 17.54 -16.86
CA ASP A 346 4.82 17.48 -18.19
C ASP A 346 3.38 16.95 -18.14
N ILE A 347 3.11 16.01 -17.23
CA ILE A 347 1.78 15.45 -16.99
C ILE A 347 0.92 16.43 -16.19
N ASP A 348 1.43 16.93 -15.08
CA ASP A 348 0.78 17.94 -14.24
C ASP A 348 1.68 19.19 -14.07
N LYS A 349 1.30 20.26 -14.75
CA LYS A 349 2.01 21.55 -14.72
C LYS A 349 1.94 22.26 -13.37
N ASN A 350 1.02 21.84 -12.50
CA ASN A 350 0.84 22.36 -11.15
C ASN A 350 1.51 21.47 -10.10
N MET A 351 2.28 20.46 -10.51
CA MET A 351 3.16 19.69 -9.62
C MET A 351 4.36 20.54 -9.17
N TYR A 352 4.07 21.61 -8.42
CA TYR A 352 5.03 22.62 -8.01
C TYR A 352 6.16 22.04 -7.13
N VAL A 353 5.86 21.01 -6.34
CA VAL A 353 6.85 20.31 -5.52
C VAL A 353 7.89 19.58 -6.37
N ALA A 354 7.48 18.91 -7.46
CA ALA A 354 8.41 18.27 -8.39
C ALA A 354 9.30 19.31 -9.08
N ARG A 355 8.74 20.47 -9.41
CA ARG A 355 9.48 21.59 -10.00
C ARG A 355 10.48 22.19 -9.03
N LEU A 356 10.10 22.40 -7.78
CA LEU A 356 10.98 22.88 -6.73
C LEU A 356 12.16 21.91 -6.53
N ASN A 357 11.88 20.62 -6.37
CA ASN A 357 12.91 19.59 -6.17
C ASN A 357 13.82 19.43 -7.40
N ARG A 358 13.28 19.57 -8.62
CA ARG A 358 14.10 19.62 -9.83
C ARG A 358 14.98 20.86 -9.85
N GLY A 359 14.44 22.02 -9.48
CA GLY A 359 15.21 23.27 -9.36
C GLY A 359 16.39 23.14 -8.42
N PHE A 360 16.18 22.58 -7.22
CA PHE A 360 17.25 22.29 -6.27
C PHE A 360 18.30 21.34 -6.83
N LEU A 361 17.87 20.21 -7.37
CA LEU A 361 18.80 19.22 -7.92
C LEU A 361 19.62 19.78 -9.10
N LEU A 362 18.99 20.61 -9.94
CA LEU A 362 19.67 21.32 -11.02
C LEU A 362 20.73 22.29 -10.46
N LEU A 363 20.48 22.97 -9.34
CA LEU A 363 21.49 23.81 -8.68
C LEU A 363 22.67 22.99 -8.17
N ASP A 364 22.43 21.86 -7.51
CA ASP A 364 23.49 20.99 -7.00
C ASP A 364 24.38 20.47 -8.14
N MET A 365 23.79 20.21 -9.31
CA MET A 365 24.50 19.84 -10.53
C MET A 365 25.17 21.02 -11.26
N GLY A 366 25.02 22.25 -10.78
CA GLY A 366 25.55 23.47 -11.40
C GLY A 366 24.82 23.91 -12.68
N ARG A 367 23.62 23.40 -12.94
CA ARG A 367 22.75 23.74 -14.08
C ARG A 367 21.90 24.98 -13.76
N ILE A 368 22.58 26.09 -13.47
CA ILE A 368 22.00 27.31 -12.88
C ILE A 368 20.85 27.90 -13.71
N GLU A 369 20.98 27.99 -15.03
CA GLU A 369 19.93 28.59 -15.88
C GLU A 369 18.64 27.75 -15.91
N GLU A 370 18.77 26.42 -15.84
CA GLU A 370 17.61 25.53 -15.81
C GLU A 370 16.91 25.58 -14.45
N ALA A 371 17.68 25.61 -13.36
CA ALA A 371 17.13 25.80 -12.02
C ALA A 371 16.41 27.15 -11.89
N LYS A 372 17.03 28.22 -12.42
CA LYS A 372 16.42 29.55 -12.44
C LYS A 372 15.08 29.56 -13.17
N ALA A 373 14.98 28.87 -14.31
CA ALA A 373 13.72 28.74 -15.04
C ALA A 373 12.62 28.04 -14.22
N ASP A 374 12.99 27.06 -13.39
CA ASP A 374 12.05 26.40 -12.48
C ASP A 374 11.60 27.32 -11.34
N PHE A 375 12.52 28.07 -10.73
CA PHE A 375 12.14 29.07 -9.72
C PHE A 375 11.33 30.22 -10.30
N ASP A 376 11.65 30.70 -11.49
CA ASP A 376 10.89 31.74 -12.20
C ASP A 376 9.43 31.32 -12.36
N TYR A 377 9.18 30.08 -12.79
CA TYR A 377 7.82 29.54 -12.92
C TYR A 377 7.10 29.48 -11.56
N LEU A 378 7.77 29.08 -10.49
CA LEU A 378 7.19 29.06 -9.14
C LEU A 378 6.87 30.48 -8.64
N ILE A 379 7.63 31.50 -9.05
CA ILE A 379 7.40 32.88 -8.62
C ILE A 379 6.24 33.52 -9.41
N GLU A 380 6.10 33.17 -10.69
CA GLU A 380 5.05 33.68 -11.57
C GLU A 380 3.66 33.08 -11.28
N ASN A 381 3.58 31.95 -10.59
CA ASN A 381 2.33 31.24 -10.31
C ASN A 381 2.01 31.21 -8.81
N GLU A 382 0.72 31.22 -8.44
CA GLU A 382 0.31 31.12 -7.03
C GLU A 382 0.41 29.67 -6.55
N ASN A 383 1.31 29.43 -5.59
CA ASN A 383 1.61 28.10 -5.03
C ASN A 383 2.32 28.25 -3.66
N PRO A 384 2.36 27.20 -2.82
CA PRO A 384 2.93 27.30 -1.48
C PRO A 384 4.46 27.46 -1.45
N PHE A 385 5.17 27.18 -2.54
CA PHE A 385 6.64 27.20 -2.60
C PHE A 385 7.21 28.52 -3.12
N LYS A 386 6.36 29.55 -3.31
CA LYS A 386 6.74 30.83 -3.90
C LYS A 386 7.81 31.56 -3.09
N GLY A 387 7.69 31.60 -1.76
CA GLY A 387 8.69 32.23 -0.89
C GLY A 387 10.06 31.56 -1.00
N MET A 388 10.06 30.23 -0.98
CA MET A 388 11.26 29.41 -1.17
C MET A 388 11.91 29.60 -2.53
N ALA A 389 11.12 29.65 -3.60
CA ALA A 389 11.62 29.92 -4.94
C ALA A 389 12.25 31.33 -5.03
N CYS A 390 11.63 32.32 -4.39
CA CYS A 390 12.18 33.67 -4.28
C CYS A 390 13.53 33.69 -3.55
N ALA A 391 13.63 33.06 -2.38
CA ALA A 391 14.89 32.96 -1.63
C ALA A 391 16.01 32.27 -2.44
N ASN A 392 15.69 31.13 -3.06
CA ASN A 392 16.67 30.38 -3.84
C ASN A 392 17.09 31.13 -5.09
N ARG A 393 16.15 31.74 -5.82
CA ARG A 393 16.49 32.55 -6.99
C ARG A 393 17.39 33.72 -6.62
N ALA A 394 17.18 34.37 -5.47
CA ALA A 394 18.04 35.44 -4.98
C ALA A 394 19.52 35.02 -4.92
N THR A 395 19.83 33.78 -4.51
CA THR A 395 21.21 33.27 -4.46
C THR A 395 21.87 33.12 -5.84
N LEU A 396 21.06 33.04 -6.90
CA LEU A 396 21.51 32.88 -8.29
C LEU A 396 21.63 34.22 -9.02
N GLN A 397 21.11 35.30 -8.44
CA GLN A 397 21.19 36.63 -9.04
C GLN A 397 22.55 37.27 -8.75
N THR A 398 22.96 38.14 -9.66
CA THR A 398 24.18 38.96 -9.49
C THR A 398 23.86 40.44 -9.32
N ASP A 399 22.69 40.87 -9.78
CA ASP A 399 22.22 42.24 -9.65
C ASP A 399 21.71 42.50 -8.22
N PRO A 400 22.30 43.44 -7.46
CA PRO A 400 21.91 43.70 -6.07
C PRO A 400 20.44 44.07 -5.90
N ASP A 401 19.84 44.79 -6.86
CA ASP A 401 18.45 45.22 -6.77
C ASP A 401 17.51 44.03 -6.97
N LEU A 402 17.86 43.11 -7.89
CA LEU A 402 17.10 41.87 -8.08
C LEU A 402 17.24 40.93 -6.89
N ILE A 403 18.42 40.82 -6.28
CA ILE A 403 18.63 40.02 -5.06
C ILE A 403 17.71 40.54 -3.95
N MET A 404 17.71 41.84 -3.68
CA MET A 404 16.88 42.41 -2.62
C MET A 404 15.38 42.29 -2.93
N SER A 405 14.98 42.47 -4.20
CA SER A 405 13.58 42.24 -4.60
C SER A 405 13.14 40.79 -4.38
N ASP A 406 14.01 39.82 -4.65
CA ASP A 406 13.74 38.40 -4.44
C ASP A 406 13.68 38.05 -2.95
N LEU A 407 14.55 38.64 -2.13
CA LEU A 407 14.52 38.48 -0.68
C LEU A 407 13.30 39.14 -0.03
N ASP A 408 12.86 40.30 -0.52
CA ASP A 408 11.62 40.93 -0.10
C ASP A 408 10.39 40.08 -0.48
N CYS A 409 10.41 39.46 -1.66
CA CYS A 409 9.43 38.46 -2.03
C CYS A 409 9.44 37.26 -1.06
N ALA A 410 10.63 36.73 -0.72
CA ALA A 410 10.74 35.63 0.23
C ALA A 410 10.10 36.02 1.57
N VAL A 411 10.44 37.17 2.14
CA VAL A 411 9.84 37.67 3.40
C VAL A 411 8.31 37.82 3.31
N GLN A 412 7.77 38.15 2.13
CA GLN A 412 6.33 38.28 1.94
C GLN A 412 5.59 36.94 1.96
N PHE A 413 6.13 35.92 1.29
CA PHE A 413 5.44 34.65 1.06
C PHE A 413 5.86 33.53 2.03
N ASP A 414 7.09 33.61 2.53
CA ASP A 414 7.65 32.75 3.54
C ASP A 414 8.48 33.61 4.51
N PRO A 415 7.81 34.33 5.43
CA PRO A 415 8.48 35.29 6.31
C PRO A 415 9.62 34.66 7.09
N GLN A 416 9.45 33.40 7.49
CA GLN A 416 10.36 32.66 8.32
C GLN A 416 11.73 32.50 7.66
N ASP A 417 11.80 31.84 6.51
CA ASP A 417 13.04 31.67 5.75
C ASP A 417 13.48 32.99 5.08
N GLY A 418 12.51 33.81 4.65
CA GLY A 418 12.77 35.09 4.02
C GLY A 418 13.57 36.04 4.92
N TYR A 419 13.21 36.15 6.20
CA TYR A 419 13.96 36.95 7.16
C TYR A 419 15.38 36.42 7.36
N TYR A 420 15.54 35.10 7.40
CA TYR A 420 16.86 34.46 7.50
C TYR A 420 17.76 34.80 6.30
N PHE A 421 17.30 34.53 5.08
CA PHE A 421 18.09 34.77 3.87
C PHE A 421 18.38 36.27 3.65
N ARG A 422 17.43 37.15 3.98
CA ARG A 422 17.65 38.60 3.88
C ARG A 422 18.61 39.12 4.95
N GLY A 423 18.53 38.58 6.16
CA GLY A 423 19.46 38.84 7.25
C GLY A 423 20.91 38.48 6.88
N ILE A 424 21.13 37.29 6.32
CA ILE A 424 22.45 36.88 5.81
C ILE A 424 22.92 37.84 4.71
N ARG A 425 22.03 38.23 3.78
CA ARG A 425 22.39 39.18 2.74
C ARG A 425 22.81 40.54 3.30
N TYR A 426 22.11 41.04 4.31
CA TYR A 426 22.52 42.27 5.00
C TYR A 426 23.88 42.13 5.70
N MET A 427 24.21 40.96 6.25
CA MET A 427 25.56 40.71 6.79
C MET A 427 26.63 40.81 5.70
N ASP A 428 26.40 40.19 4.54
CA ASP A 428 27.34 40.25 3.41
C ASP A 428 27.55 41.67 2.90
N LEU A 429 26.53 42.52 3.01
CA LEU A 429 26.59 43.95 2.68
C LEU A 429 27.22 44.81 3.79
N GLY A 430 27.49 44.24 4.96
CA GLY A 430 27.99 44.95 6.15
C GLY A 430 26.93 45.79 6.86
N GLU A 431 25.65 45.60 6.53
CA GLU A 431 24.51 46.30 7.15
C GLU A 431 24.06 45.57 8.42
N TYR A 432 24.98 45.41 9.38
CA TYR A 432 24.75 44.60 10.58
C TYR A 432 23.49 44.97 11.39
N PRO A 433 23.11 46.26 11.55
CA PRO A 433 21.84 46.59 12.23
C PRO A 433 20.60 46.02 11.54
N ASN A 434 20.57 46.01 10.20
CA ASN A 434 19.46 45.44 9.43
C ASN A 434 19.51 43.90 9.50
N ALA A 435 20.71 43.32 9.43
CA ALA A 435 20.90 41.87 9.60
C ALA A 435 20.40 41.38 10.96
N ILE A 436 20.78 42.06 12.05
CA ILE A 436 20.33 41.71 13.40
C ILE A 436 18.80 41.78 13.48
N ALA A 437 18.17 42.84 12.98
CA ALA A 437 16.71 42.99 13.03
C ALA A 437 15.96 41.88 12.29
N ASP A 438 16.45 41.47 11.11
CA ASP A 438 15.86 40.37 10.33
C ASP A 438 16.16 39.00 10.97
N LEU A 439 17.38 38.77 11.46
CA LEU A 439 17.72 37.49 12.10
C LEU A 439 17.03 37.31 13.46
N GLU A 440 16.78 38.38 14.21
CA GLU A 440 15.92 38.35 15.39
C GLU A 440 14.48 37.96 15.04
N LYS A 441 13.96 38.45 13.89
CA LYS A 441 12.66 38.01 13.39
C LYS A 441 12.69 36.53 13.01
N ALA A 442 13.72 36.06 12.32
CA ALA A 442 13.86 34.65 11.98
C ALA A 442 13.89 33.75 13.25
N VAL A 443 14.60 34.18 14.30
CA VAL A 443 14.59 33.51 15.62
C VAL A 443 13.19 33.53 16.25
N GLU A 444 12.45 34.64 16.17
CA GLU A 444 11.07 34.77 16.69
C GLU A 444 10.09 33.81 15.99
N TYR A 445 10.26 33.56 14.69
CA TYR A 445 9.44 32.60 13.94
C TYR A 445 9.73 31.13 14.26
N GLY A 446 10.83 30.84 14.97
CA GLY A 446 11.02 29.56 15.66
C GLY A 446 11.35 28.33 14.81
N THR A 447 11.77 28.47 13.55
CA THR A 447 12.34 27.36 12.75
C THR A 447 13.74 27.73 12.25
N GLY A 448 14.48 26.78 11.64
CA GLY A 448 15.89 26.97 11.25
C GLY A 448 16.89 26.53 12.32
N GLY A 449 16.41 25.88 13.40
CA GLY A 449 17.27 25.24 14.41
C GLY A 449 18.31 26.19 15.02
N PHE A 450 19.55 25.71 15.12
CA PHE A 450 20.67 26.48 15.65
C PHE A 450 21.23 27.52 14.65
N ASP A 451 20.92 27.42 13.35
CA ASP A 451 21.49 28.29 12.31
C ASP A 451 21.04 29.75 12.47
N ASN A 452 19.76 29.98 12.78
CA ASN A 452 19.27 31.35 13.01
C ASN A 452 20.02 32.03 14.16
N TYR A 453 20.26 31.31 15.26
CA TYR A 453 21.05 31.82 16.38
C TYR A 453 22.53 32.01 16.01
N TYR A 454 23.09 31.10 15.20
CA TYR A 454 24.46 31.20 14.74
C TYR A 454 24.69 32.47 13.92
N PHE A 455 23.85 32.71 12.90
CA PHE A 455 23.96 33.90 12.06
C PHE A 455 23.60 35.18 12.82
N LEU A 456 22.63 35.16 13.73
CA LEU A 456 22.35 36.30 14.61
C LEU A 456 23.57 36.64 15.48
N GLY A 457 24.18 35.64 16.10
CA GLY A 457 25.39 35.81 16.91
C GLY A 457 26.55 36.35 16.08
N LEU A 458 26.72 35.90 14.84
CA LEU A 458 27.70 36.46 13.92
C LEU A 458 27.40 37.93 13.57
N ALA A 459 26.14 38.27 13.26
CA ALA A 459 25.74 39.65 12.94
C ALA A 459 26.03 40.60 14.12
N GLN A 460 25.68 40.20 15.35
CA GLN A 460 25.99 40.92 16.59
C GLN A 460 27.51 41.05 16.80
N LEU A 461 28.26 39.98 16.54
CA LEU A 461 29.71 39.98 16.67
C LEU A 461 30.36 40.98 15.70
N TYR A 462 29.94 40.99 14.44
CA TYR A 462 30.42 41.94 13.44
C TYR A 462 29.93 43.38 13.68
N ALA A 463 28.79 43.57 14.37
CA ALA A 463 28.35 44.87 14.87
C ALA A 463 29.18 45.37 16.09
N GLY A 464 30.07 44.54 16.64
CA GLY A 464 30.85 44.84 17.84
C GLY A 464 30.10 44.59 19.15
N GLU A 465 28.94 43.95 19.09
CA GLU A 465 28.08 43.64 20.23
C GLU A 465 28.49 42.31 20.91
N ASN A 466 29.77 42.19 21.27
CA ASN A 466 30.39 40.93 21.71
C ASN A 466 29.64 40.22 22.85
N ASN A 467 29.08 40.98 23.80
CA ASN A 467 28.33 40.40 24.92
C ASN A 467 27.00 39.79 24.46
N ALA A 468 26.28 40.48 23.56
CA ALA A 468 25.03 39.98 22.99
C ALA A 468 25.30 38.77 22.11
N ALA A 469 26.34 38.82 21.27
CA ALA A 469 26.78 37.69 20.45
C ALA A 469 27.03 36.43 21.29
N MET A 470 27.79 36.56 22.40
CA MET A 470 28.04 35.43 23.29
C MET A 470 26.79 34.91 24.00
N GLU A 471 25.84 35.79 24.37
CA GLU A 471 24.55 35.36 24.91
C GLU A 471 23.77 34.54 23.87
N THR A 472 23.70 35.03 22.63
CA THR A 472 23.07 34.32 21.51
C THR A 472 23.74 32.97 21.23
N PHE A 473 25.08 32.89 21.18
CA PHE A 473 25.77 31.62 21.00
C PHE A 473 25.53 30.64 22.17
N ASN A 474 25.40 31.13 23.41
CA ASN A 474 25.06 30.29 24.55
C ASN A 474 23.65 29.68 24.45
N THR A 475 22.70 30.39 23.82
CA THR A 475 21.38 29.81 23.50
C THR A 475 21.43 28.79 22.38
N MET A 476 22.40 28.92 21.47
CA MET A 476 22.62 28.04 20.34
C MET A 476 23.22 26.69 20.73
N PHE A 477 24.25 26.66 21.60
CA PHE A 477 24.99 25.42 21.90
C PHE A 477 24.15 24.21 22.32
N PRO A 478 23.11 24.34 23.16
CA PRO A 478 22.25 23.20 23.52
C PRO A 478 21.43 22.63 22.38
N LEU A 479 21.28 23.37 21.27
CA LEU A 479 20.50 22.99 20.08
C LEU A 479 21.36 22.27 19.03
N VAL A 480 22.68 22.17 19.23
CA VAL A 480 23.60 21.53 18.29
C VAL A 480 23.61 20.03 18.54
N GLU A 481 22.86 19.29 17.71
CA GLU A 481 22.67 17.85 17.86
C GLU A 481 23.52 17.01 16.89
N GLU A 482 24.15 17.62 15.90
CA GLU A 482 24.93 16.92 14.87
C GLU A 482 26.42 17.29 14.83
N VAL A 483 27.26 16.28 14.61
CA VAL A 483 28.73 16.43 14.53
C VAL A 483 29.14 17.24 13.30
N GLU A 484 28.51 16.96 12.17
CA GLU A 484 28.74 17.60 10.88
C GLU A 484 28.46 19.10 10.96
N SER A 485 27.29 19.45 11.50
CA SER A 485 26.86 20.83 11.71
C SER A 485 27.78 21.59 12.66
N ARG A 486 28.18 20.98 13.78
CA ARG A 486 29.16 21.54 14.71
C ARG A 486 30.50 21.83 14.01
N ASP A 487 31.01 20.86 13.25
CA ASP A 487 32.31 20.98 12.61
C ASP A 487 32.28 22.01 11.47
N ALA A 488 31.15 22.15 10.77
CA ALA A 488 30.91 23.21 9.78
C ALA A 488 30.96 24.61 10.41
N MET A 489 30.26 24.83 11.53
CA MET A 489 30.30 26.11 12.25
C MET A 489 31.70 26.46 12.75
N ILE A 490 32.46 25.47 13.23
CA ILE A 490 33.86 25.66 13.64
C ILE A 490 34.71 26.09 12.44
N ALA A 491 34.55 25.42 11.29
CA ALA A 491 35.30 25.75 10.08
C ALA A 491 34.99 27.17 9.59
N ASP A 492 33.71 27.56 9.57
CA ASP A 492 33.28 28.91 9.17
C ASP A 492 33.83 29.98 10.12
N LEU A 493 33.70 29.81 11.44
CA LEU A 493 34.28 30.75 12.43
C LEU A 493 35.80 30.87 12.29
N GLN A 494 36.50 29.76 12.05
CA GLN A 494 37.95 29.79 11.82
C GLN A 494 38.31 30.57 10.56
N GLU A 495 37.53 30.46 9.49
CA GLU A 495 37.75 31.22 8.26
C GLU A 495 37.47 32.71 8.48
N ARG A 496 36.35 33.04 9.11
CA ARG A 496 35.96 34.41 9.43
C ARG A 496 36.99 35.10 10.33
N ALA A 497 37.44 34.44 11.39
CA ALA A 497 38.46 34.97 12.31
C ALA A 497 39.86 35.12 11.67
N LYS A 498 40.14 34.39 10.57
CA LYS A 498 41.36 34.62 9.77
C LYS A 498 41.25 35.88 8.93
N LYS A 499 40.05 36.17 8.39
CA LYS A 499 39.79 37.34 7.53
C LYS A 499 39.65 38.61 8.35
N ASP A 500 39.03 38.52 9.53
CA ASP A 500 38.77 39.64 10.41
C ASP A 500 39.35 39.40 11.82
N PRO A 501 40.49 40.04 12.15
CA PRO A 501 41.09 39.92 13.47
C PRO A 501 40.26 40.49 14.63
N GLU A 502 39.28 41.37 14.36
CA GLU A 502 38.50 42.04 15.42
C GLU A 502 37.55 41.06 16.11
N ILE A 503 36.98 40.12 15.35
CA ILE A 503 36.08 39.10 15.88
C ILE A 503 36.80 37.91 16.53
N LYS A 504 38.12 37.79 16.31
CA LYS A 504 38.89 36.57 16.60
C LYS A 504 38.78 36.11 18.04
N ALA A 505 38.84 37.03 19.00
CA ALA A 505 38.82 36.67 20.43
C ALA A 505 37.52 35.94 20.81
N VAL A 506 36.38 36.45 20.35
CA VAL A 506 35.06 35.86 20.60
C VAL A 506 34.90 34.58 19.79
N ALA A 507 35.32 34.59 18.52
CA ALA A 507 35.25 33.40 17.66
C ALA A 507 36.06 32.23 18.23
N ASP A 508 37.26 32.47 18.75
CA ASP A 508 38.10 31.43 19.39
C ASP A 508 37.41 30.84 20.64
N GLU A 509 36.69 31.66 21.42
CA GLU A 509 35.91 31.22 22.60
C GLU A 509 34.70 30.37 22.20
N VAL A 510 33.96 30.77 21.16
CA VAL A 510 32.85 30.01 20.61
C VAL A 510 33.33 28.67 20.05
N ILE A 511 34.43 28.67 19.28
CA ILE A 511 35.06 27.45 18.75
C ILE A 511 35.44 26.50 19.87
N GLN A 512 36.09 27.00 20.93
CA GLN A 512 36.48 26.19 22.08
C GLN A 512 35.25 25.54 22.75
N THR A 513 34.14 26.28 22.83
CA THR A 513 32.90 25.78 23.42
C THR A 513 32.25 24.73 22.55
N LEU A 514 32.13 24.96 21.24
CA LEU A 514 31.64 23.98 20.25
C LEU A 514 32.43 22.67 20.34
N GLN A 515 33.78 22.74 20.38
CA GLN A 515 34.63 21.55 20.51
C GLN A 515 34.43 20.76 21.81
N ALA A 516 33.92 21.40 22.85
CA ALA A 516 33.63 20.76 24.14
C ALA A 516 32.25 20.09 24.17
N ILE A 517 31.35 20.40 23.23
CA ILE A 517 30.02 19.78 23.12
C ILE A 517 30.19 18.29 22.80
N ARG A 518 29.67 17.45 23.68
CA ARG A 518 29.60 15.99 23.47
C ARG A 518 28.27 15.66 22.83
N ILE A 519 28.33 15.39 21.53
CA ILE A 519 27.20 14.91 20.75
C ILE A 519 27.20 13.38 20.86
N PRO A 520 26.12 12.77 21.37
CA PRO A 520 26.05 11.35 21.71
C PRO A 520 26.11 10.39 20.52
#